data_AF-A0A3M1F8V1-F1
#
_entry.id   AF-A0A3M1F8V1-F1
#
_cell.length_a   1.000
_cell.length_b   1.000
_cell.length_c   1.000
_cell.angle_alpha   90.00
_cell.angle_beta   90.00
_cell.angle_gamma   90.00
#
_symmetry.space_group_name_H-M   'P 1'
#
loop_
_entity.id
_entity.type
_entity.pdbx_description
1 polymer ?
#
loop_
_entity_poly.entity_id
_entity_poly.type
_entity_poly.pdbx_seq_one_letter_code
_entity_poly.pdbx_strand_id
1 'polypeptide(L)'
;PSQPGLRLQKKLEENLSQLSSVTRLSTEVTSFQADHTGWLQSVQTDKLRIPGKRFLLATGQWIGRGLFVTPELSPKERIFGLPLQLPSSYTKDASDLFFELHTPCCFLDVRKKHPFFSLGLTVDERWRPLDQGRQPVFFNLLAAGSIVSNLPQQLPPSSSTAHLYQQGYEAANTAVNDLRKKKKNEETT
;
A
#
# COMPACT_ATOMS: atom_id res chain seq x y z
N PRO A 1 18.05 5.94 6.07
CA PRO A 1 18.18 5.02 4.91
C PRO A 1 19.66 4.62 4.75
N SER A 2 19.96 3.41 4.27
CA SER A 2 21.36 3.00 4.03
C SER A 2 21.94 3.76 2.82
N GLN A 3 23.25 4.01 2.82
CA GLN A 3 23.95 4.66 1.69
C GLN A 3 23.67 3.97 0.33
N PRO A 4 23.63 2.62 0.23
CA PRO A 4 23.20 1.94 -0.98
C PRO A 4 21.73 2.19 -1.37
N GLY A 5 20.81 2.23 -0.40
CA GLY A 5 19.38 2.46 -0.68
C GLY A 5 19.11 3.84 -1.27
N LEU A 6 19.79 4.88 -0.76
CA LEU A 6 19.70 6.24 -1.31
C LEU A 6 20.21 6.30 -2.77
N ARG A 7 21.32 5.61 -3.07
CA ARG A 7 21.86 5.56 -4.44
C ARG A 7 20.89 4.88 -5.40
N LEU A 8 20.28 3.77 -4.98
CA LEU A 8 19.29 3.06 -5.78
C LEU A 8 18.05 3.92 -6.03
N GLN A 9 17.50 4.53 -4.98
CA GLN A 9 16.36 5.44 -5.11
C GLN A 9 16.68 6.58 -6.10
N LYS A 10 17.81 7.25 -5.92
CA LYS A 10 18.22 8.34 -6.80
C LYS A 10 18.34 7.87 -8.25
N LYS A 11 18.95 6.70 -8.48
CA LYS A 11 19.11 6.18 -9.85
C LYS A 11 17.78 5.79 -10.50
N LEU A 12 16.85 5.26 -9.70
CA LEU A 12 15.50 4.98 -10.17
C LEU A 12 14.75 6.26 -10.52
N GLU A 13 14.80 7.28 -9.66
CA GLU A 13 14.16 8.58 -9.90
C GLU A 13 14.73 9.27 -11.14
N GLU A 14 16.06 9.25 -11.33
CA GLU A 14 16.73 9.74 -12.54
C GLU A 14 16.19 9.04 -13.79
N ASN A 15 16.16 7.71 -13.81
CA ASN A 15 15.68 6.95 -14.97
C ASN A 15 14.18 7.20 -15.24
N LEU A 16 13.35 7.30 -14.21
CA LEU A 16 11.93 7.60 -14.37
C LEU A 16 11.69 9.00 -14.92
N SER A 17 12.51 9.99 -14.51
CA SER A 17 12.40 11.37 -15.01
C SER A 17 12.74 11.52 -16.49
N GLN A 18 13.50 10.57 -17.06
CA GLN A 18 13.84 10.56 -18.48
C GLN A 18 12.74 9.95 -19.37
N LEU A 19 11.73 9.30 -18.77
CA LEU A 19 10.62 8.70 -19.50
C LEU A 19 9.50 9.72 -19.66
N SER A 20 9.23 10.14 -20.90
CA SER A 20 8.14 11.09 -21.22
C SER A 20 6.73 10.56 -20.87
N SER A 21 6.59 9.24 -20.73
CA SER A 21 5.34 8.57 -20.35
C SER A 21 5.07 8.59 -18.84
N VAL A 22 6.01 9.06 -18.01
CA VAL A 22 5.88 9.11 -16.55
C VAL A 22 5.78 10.56 -16.11
N THR A 23 4.64 10.91 -15.52
CA THR A 23 4.45 12.22 -14.89
C THR A 23 4.45 12.06 -13.38
N ARG A 24 5.40 12.73 -12.71
CA ARG A 24 5.41 12.85 -11.25
C ARG A 24 4.66 14.11 -10.85
N LEU A 25 3.67 13.97 -9.99
CA LEU A 25 2.94 15.09 -9.42
C LEU A 25 3.36 15.28 -7.96
N SER A 26 3.63 16.53 -7.57
CA SER A 26 3.95 16.90 -6.19
C SER A 26 2.67 17.31 -5.45
N THR A 27 1.72 16.40 -5.37
CA THR A 27 0.42 16.61 -4.71
C THR A 27 0.02 15.35 -3.94
N GLU A 28 -0.84 15.54 -2.93
CA GLU A 28 -1.39 14.46 -2.14
C GLU A 28 -2.74 14.04 -2.71
N VAL A 29 -2.97 12.73 -2.78
CA VAL A 29 -4.29 12.20 -3.13
C VAL A 29 -5.18 12.33 -1.88
N THR A 30 -6.27 13.07 -2.00
CA THR A 30 -7.17 13.40 -0.90
C THR A 30 -8.46 12.60 -0.91
N SER A 31 -8.90 12.16 -2.09
CA SER A 31 -10.12 11.36 -2.25
C SER A 31 -10.08 10.57 -3.56
N PHE A 32 -11.12 9.77 -3.80
CA PHE A 32 -11.26 8.96 -4.99
C PHE A 32 -12.72 8.91 -5.44
N GLN A 33 -12.93 8.49 -6.68
CA GLN A 33 -14.24 8.19 -7.22
C GLN A 33 -14.26 6.76 -7.72
N ALA A 34 -15.20 5.98 -7.20
CA ALA A 34 -15.50 4.62 -7.62
C ALA A 34 -16.94 4.55 -8.16
N ASP A 35 -17.21 3.56 -9.00
CA ASP A 35 -18.58 3.20 -9.34
C ASP A 35 -19.18 2.19 -8.35
N HIS A 36 -20.47 1.92 -8.51
CA HIS A 36 -21.22 0.96 -7.70
C HIS A 36 -20.77 -0.50 -7.90
N THR A 37 -19.94 -0.77 -8.92
CA THR A 37 -19.43 -2.10 -9.22
C THR A 37 -18.05 -2.35 -8.59
N GLY A 38 -17.52 -1.41 -7.80
CA GLY A 38 -16.22 -1.57 -7.15
C GLY A 38 -15.03 -1.28 -8.08
N TRP A 39 -15.22 -0.48 -9.13
CA TRP A 39 -14.12 -0.01 -9.97
C TRP A 39 -13.80 1.46 -9.68
N LEU A 40 -12.52 1.73 -9.41
CA LEU A 40 -12.00 3.08 -9.31
C LEU A 40 -12.00 3.73 -10.70
N GLN A 41 -12.57 4.92 -10.80
CA GLN A 41 -12.62 5.71 -12.02
C GLN A 41 -11.52 6.77 -12.03
N SER A 42 -11.27 7.41 -10.88
CA SER A 42 -10.24 8.43 -10.72
C SER A 42 -9.82 8.61 -9.27
N VAL A 43 -8.60 9.10 -9.06
CA VAL A 43 -8.18 9.72 -7.79
C VAL A 43 -8.24 11.24 -7.91
N GLN A 44 -8.46 11.90 -6.78
CA GLN A 44 -8.56 13.35 -6.70
C GLN A 44 -7.47 13.89 -5.81
N THR A 45 -6.98 15.06 -6.20
CA THR A 45 -6.05 15.87 -5.42
C THR A 45 -6.73 17.21 -5.13
N ASP A 46 -6.04 18.10 -4.42
CA ASP A 46 -6.47 19.49 -4.22
C ASP A 46 -6.84 20.24 -5.51
N LYS A 47 -6.21 19.88 -6.64
CA LYS A 47 -6.27 20.64 -7.90
C LYS A 47 -6.71 19.81 -9.11
N LEU A 48 -6.55 18.49 -9.05
CA LEU A 48 -6.66 17.64 -10.23
C LEU A 48 -7.51 16.42 -9.97
N ARG A 49 -8.26 16.02 -11.00
CA ARG A 49 -8.86 14.69 -11.11
C ARG A 49 -8.02 13.87 -12.07
N ILE A 50 -7.51 12.74 -11.60
CA ILE A 50 -6.62 11.86 -12.36
C ILE A 50 -7.36 10.56 -12.65
N PRO A 51 -7.91 10.39 -13.87
CA PRO A 51 -8.56 9.15 -14.27
C PRO A 51 -7.51 8.05 -14.50
N GLY A 52 -7.92 6.79 -14.27
CA GLY A 52 -7.00 5.66 -14.42
C GLY A 52 -7.74 4.35 -14.64
N LYS A 53 -7.16 3.47 -15.46
CA LYS A 53 -7.68 2.09 -15.64
C LYS A 53 -7.24 1.16 -14.51
N ARG A 54 -6.12 1.50 -13.86
CA ARG A 54 -5.45 0.75 -12.80
C ARG A 54 -4.83 1.72 -11.82
N PHE A 55 -4.87 1.38 -10.53
CA PHE A 55 -4.30 2.17 -9.45
C PHE A 55 -3.36 1.27 -8.64
N LEU A 56 -2.21 1.79 -8.24
CA LEU A 56 -1.25 1.11 -7.38
C LEU A 56 -1.04 1.94 -6.12
N LEU A 57 -1.44 1.40 -4.99
CA LEU A 57 -1.27 1.99 -3.68
C LEU A 57 0.09 1.60 -3.11
N ALA A 58 0.96 2.59 -2.94
CA ALA A 58 2.29 2.45 -2.35
C ALA A 58 2.60 3.60 -1.36
N THR A 59 1.59 4.03 -0.59
CA THR A 59 1.69 5.13 0.39
C THR A 59 2.55 4.81 1.60
N GLY A 60 2.90 3.53 1.77
CA GLY A 60 3.65 3.04 2.91
C GLY A 60 2.87 3.10 4.22
N GLN A 61 3.53 2.84 5.33
CA GLN A 61 2.89 2.80 6.65
C GLN A 61 2.86 4.20 7.30
N TRP A 62 3.07 4.24 8.61
CA TRP A 62 3.02 5.43 9.46
C TRP A 62 3.97 6.56 9.05
N ILE A 63 5.24 6.25 8.78
CA ILE A 63 6.24 7.26 8.39
C ILE A 63 5.89 7.88 7.02
N GLY A 64 5.37 7.07 6.11
CA GLY A 64 4.86 7.53 4.81
C GLY A 64 3.49 8.20 4.89
N ARG A 65 2.88 8.27 6.08
CA ARG A 65 1.53 8.76 6.36
C ARG A 65 0.43 7.98 5.61
N GLY A 66 0.72 6.80 5.07
CA GLY A 66 -0.30 5.98 4.39
C GLY A 66 -1.31 5.35 5.35
N LEU A 67 -0.99 5.29 6.65
CA LEU A 67 -1.90 4.85 7.70
C LEU A 67 -2.32 6.03 8.59
N PHE A 68 -3.51 5.93 9.18
CA PHE A 68 -3.99 6.83 10.21
C PHE A 68 -4.86 6.09 11.22
N VAL A 69 -5.05 6.69 12.39
CA VAL A 69 -5.96 6.18 13.42
C VAL A 69 -7.19 7.08 13.44
N THR A 70 -8.37 6.47 13.37
CA THR A 70 -9.66 7.15 13.50
C THR A 70 -9.92 7.55 14.96
N PRO A 71 -10.85 8.49 15.24
CA PRO A 71 -11.26 8.82 16.61
C PRO A 71 -11.73 7.60 17.41
N GLU A 72 -12.29 6.59 16.73
CA GLU A 72 -12.72 5.30 17.32
C GLU A 72 -11.55 4.34 17.56
N LEU A 73 -10.31 4.83 17.52
CA LEU A 73 -9.07 4.08 17.74
C LEU A 73 -8.83 2.95 16.72
N SER A 74 -9.53 2.96 15.59
CA SER A 74 -9.37 1.97 14.53
C SER A 74 -8.35 2.44 13.49
N PRO A 75 -7.22 1.73 13.29
CA PRO A 75 -6.24 2.09 12.29
C PRO A 75 -6.72 1.71 10.88
N LYS A 76 -6.57 2.63 9.93
CA LYS A 76 -7.03 2.49 8.54
C LYS A 76 -6.00 3.04 7.55
N GLU A 77 -6.11 2.61 6.30
CA GLU A 77 -5.40 3.24 5.19
C GLU A 77 -6.03 4.58 4.83
N ARG A 78 -5.19 5.60 4.58
CA ARG A 78 -5.58 7.02 4.52
C ARG A 78 -6.49 7.38 3.35
N ILE A 79 -6.22 6.87 2.15
CA ILE A 79 -6.87 7.35 0.93
C ILE A 79 -8.23 6.68 0.72
N PHE A 80 -8.26 5.36 0.87
CA PHE A 80 -9.41 4.51 0.55
C PHE A 80 -10.14 4.01 1.79
N GLY A 81 -9.60 4.29 3.00
CA GLY A 81 -10.22 3.85 4.26
C GLY A 81 -10.16 2.34 4.46
N LEU A 82 -9.20 1.66 3.83
CA LEU A 82 -9.11 0.20 3.82
C LEU A 82 -8.81 -0.35 5.22
N PRO A 83 -9.42 -1.49 5.59
CA PRO A 83 -9.17 -2.14 6.87
C PRO A 83 -7.74 -2.72 6.88
N LEU A 84 -7.08 -2.60 8.03
CA LEU A 84 -5.77 -3.21 8.24
C LEU A 84 -5.91 -4.57 8.92
N GLN A 85 -4.99 -5.47 8.61
CA GLN A 85 -4.84 -6.71 9.32
C GLN A 85 -4.18 -6.44 10.68
N LEU A 86 -4.90 -6.76 11.75
CA LEU A 86 -4.35 -6.77 13.10
C LEU A 86 -3.53 -8.06 13.31
N PRO A 87 -2.40 -7.99 14.04
CA PRO A 87 -1.67 -9.19 14.42
C PRO A 87 -2.55 -10.12 15.27
N SER A 88 -2.40 -11.43 15.10
CA SER A 88 -3.21 -12.45 15.79
C SER A 88 -3.10 -12.44 17.32
N SER A 89 -2.10 -11.76 17.88
CA SER A 89 -1.97 -11.50 19.32
C SER A 89 -3.00 -10.49 19.85
N TYR A 90 -3.64 -9.71 18.98
CA TYR A 90 -4.67 -8.74 19.33
C TYR A 90 -6.03 -9.36 19.05
N THR A 91 -6.73 -9.77 20.11
CA THR A 91 -7.95 -10.57 19.96
C THR A 91 -9.24 -9.86 20.29
N LYS A 92 -9.28 -8.66 20.88
CA LYS A 92 -10.58 -8.13 21.33
C LYS A 92 -10.97 -6.71 20.97
N ASP A 93 -10.14 -5.67 21.12
CA ASP A 93 -10.61 -4.32 20.76
C ASP A 93 -9.50 -3.41 20.21
N ALA A 94 -9.86 -2.51 19.29
CA ALA A 94 -8.95 -1.50 18.75
C ALA A 94 -8.42 -0.54 19.84
N SER A 95 -9.13 -0.45 20.98
CA SER A 95 -8.69 0.26 22.18
C SER A 95 -7.49 -0.40 22.86
N ASP A 96 -7.43 -1.74 22.92
CA ASP A 96 -6.30 -2.45 23.54
C ASP A 96 -5.02 -2.28 22.71
N LEU A 97 -5.17 -2.25 21.39
CA LEU A 97 -4.10 -1.89 20.47
C LEU A 97 -3.61 -0.48 20.76
N PHE A 98 -4.49 0.52 20.91
CA PHE A 98 -4.07 1.89 21.22
C PHE A 98 -3.28 2.00 22.53
N PHE A 99 -3.69 1.29 23.59
CA PHE A 99 -2.95 1.26 24.85
C PHE A 99 -1.56 0.64 24.69
N GLU A 100 -1.43 -0.51 24.03
CA GLU A 100 -0.11 -1.10 23.78
C GLU A 100 0.73 -0.25 22.82
N LEU A 101 0.10 0.45 21.87
CA LEU A 101 0.78 1.34 20.95
C LEU A 101 1.40 2.58 21.62
N HIS A 102 0.83 3.01 22.75
CA HIS A 102 1.28 4.16 23.53
C HIS A 102 2.02 3.77 24.81
N THR A 103 2.20 2.46 25.07
CA THR A 103 2.92 1.98 26.26
C THR A 103 4.44 2.02 26.01
N PRO A 104 5.23 2.80 26.78
CA PRO A 104 6.67 2.95 26.58
C PRO A 104 7.47 1.64 26.69
N CYS A 105 6.93 0.67 27.43
CA CYS A 105 7.59 -0.61 27.71
C CYS A 105 7.81 -1.47 26.44
N CYS A 106 7.00 -1.30 25.40
CA CYS A 106 7.16 -2.03 24.14
C CYS A 106 8.27 -1.47 23.23
N PHE A 107 8.85 -0.32 23.56
CA PHE A 107 10.02 0.24 22.85
C PHE A 107 11.36 -0.31 23.36
N LEU A 108 11.40 -0.86 24.57
CA LEU A 108 12.64 -1.24 25.26
C LEU A 108 13.05 -2.70 25.04
N ASP A 109 12.15 -3.57 24.58
CA ASP A 109 12.50 -4.95 24.24
C ASP A 109 12.88 -5.04 22.75
N VAL A 110 14.17 -4.85 22.45
CA VAL A 110 14.74 -4.92 21.09
C VAL A 110 14.44 -6.27 20.40
N ARG A 111 14.07 -7.31 21.17
CA ARG A 111 13.70 -8.64 20.66
C ARG A 111 12.23 -8.74 20.23
N LYS A 112 11.34 -7.87 20.73
CA LYS A 112 9.92 -7.83 20.35
C LYS A 112 9.66 -6.61 19.48
N LYS A 113 9.33 -6.85 18.20
CA LYS A 113 8.94 -5.75 17.31
C LYS A 113 7.61 -5.17 17.76
N HIS A 114 7.58 -3.84 17.88
CA HIS A 114 6.38 -3.13 18.28
C HIS A 114 5.26 -3.38 17.25
N PRO A 115 4.07 -3.87 17.66
CA PRO A 115 3.03 -4.33 16.74
C PRO A 115 2.51 -3.27 15.76
N PHE A 116 2.74 -1.99 16.06
CA PHE A 116 2.59 -0.87 15.13
C PHE A 116 3.21 -1.11 13.74
N PHE A 117 4.39 -1.74 13.68
CA PHE A 117 5.11 -2.00 12.43
C PHE A 117 4.65 -3.27 11.71
N SER A 118 3.79 -4.06 12.34
CA SER A 118 3.20 -5.27 11.77
C SER A 118 1.85 -5.01 11.10
N LEU A 119 1.30 -3.79 11.23
CA LEU A 119 0.04 -3.39 10.62
C LEU A 119 0.21 -3.12 9.13
N GLY A 120 -0.74 -3.60 8.33
CA GLY A 120 -0.78 -3.38 6.90
C GLY A 120 -2.02 -3.99 6.25
N LEU A 121 -2.13 -3.85 4.94
CA LEU A 121 -3.21 -4.41 4.14
C LEU A 121 -2.97 -5.88 3.87
N THR A 122 -4.03 -6.68 4.01
CA THR A 122 -4.07 -8.01 3.38
C THR A 122 -4.37 -7.84 1.90
N VAL A 123 -3.64 -8.56 1.06
CA VAL A 123 -3.85 -8.61 -0.39
C VAL A 123 -4.10 -10.03 -0.83
N ASP A 124 -4.81 -10.21 -1.95
CA ASP A 124 -4.92 -11.50 -2.62
C ASP A 124 -3.70 -11.82 -3.51
N GLU A 125 -3.77 -12.96 -4.21
CA GLU A 125 -2.74 -13.42 -5.16
C GLU A 125 -2.50 -12.46 -6.34
N ARG A 126 -3.41 -11.50 -6.57
CA ARG A 126 -3.33 -10.48 -7.62
C ARG A 126 -2.98 -9.10 -7.05
N TRP A 127 -2.50 -9.05 -5.81
CA TRP A 127 -2.11 -7.84 -5.10
C TRP A 127 -3.27 -6.88 -4.81
N ARG A 128 -4.52 -7.35 -4.85
CA ARG A 128 -5.70 -6.51 -4.57
C ARG A 128 -5.97 -6.45 -3.07
N PRO A 129 -6.13 -5.25 -2.48
CA PRO A 129 -6.51 -5.12 -1.08
C PRO A 129 -7.85 -5.81 -0.77
N LEU A 130 -7.88 -6.54 0.33
CA LEU A 130 -9.04 -7.27 0.80
C LEU A 130 -9.77 -6.53 1.93
N ASP A 131 -11.09 -6.70 1.99
CA ASP A 131 -11.91 -6.31 3.13
C ASP A 131 -11.85 -7.35 4.27
N GLN A 132 -12.63 -7.12 5.32
CA GLN A 132 -12.75 -8.04 6.46
C GLN A 132 -13.33 -9.41 6.06
N GLY A 133 -14.13 -9.47 4.99
CA GLY A 133 -14.70 -10.69 4.42
C GLY A 133 -13.76 -11.40 3.42
N ARG A 134 -12.51 -10.94 3.29
CA ARG A 134 -11.52 -11.42 2.31
C ARG A 134 -11.95 -11.24 0.85
N GLN A 135 -12.80 -10.26 0.57
CA GLN A 135 -13.19 -9.88 -0.78
C GLN A 135 -12.40 -8.65 -1.25
N PRO A 136 -12.04 -8.56 -2.54
CA PRO A 136 -11.37 -7.37 -3.07
C PRO A 136 -12.26 -6.13 -2.91
N VAL A 137 -11.72 -5.08 -2.29
CA VAL A 137 -12.46 -3.81 -2.12
C VAL A 137 -12.68 -3.11 -3.46
N PHE A 138 -11.63 -3.10 -4.30
CA PHE A 138 -11.70 -2.58 -5.66
C PHE A 138 -11.04 -3.53 -6.65
N PHE A 139 -11.67 -3.73 -7.80
CA PHE A 139 -11.19 -4.69 -8.80
C PHE A 139 -9.97 -4.23 -9.59
N ASN A 140 -9.68 -2.93 -9.59
CA ASN A 140 -8.57 -2.31 -10.31
C ASN A 140 -7.56 -1.59 -9.40
N LEU A 141 -7.66 -1.78 -8.08
CA LEU A 141 -6.68 -1.32 -7.11
C LEU A 141 -5.72 -2.46 -6.76
N LEU A 142 -4.44 -2.16 -6.83
CA LEU A 142 -3.37 -3.02 -6.34
C LEU A 142 -2.67 -2.31 -5.19
N ALA A 143 -2.05 -3.06 -4.29
CA ALA A 143 -1.21 -2.51 -3.23
C ALA A 143 0.16 -3.19 -3.21
N ALA A 144 1.20 -2.41 -2.97
CA ALA A 144 2.57 -2.88 -2.89
C ALA A 144 3.40 -1.99 -1.97
N GLY A 145 4.54 -2.52 -1.53
CA GLY A 145 5.42 -1.77 -0.65
C GLY A 145 5.08 -2.02 0.82
N SER A 146 5.55 -1.14 1.70
CA SER A 146 5.40 -1.33 3.15
C SER A 146 3.94 -1.29 3.63
N ILE A 147 3.00 -0.79 2.82
CA ILE A 147 1.57 -0.78 3.14
C ILE A 147 0.99 -2.21 3.26
N VAL A 148 1.60 -3.22 2.62
CA VAL A 148 1.14 -4.62 2.65
C VAL A 148 1.67 -5.31 3.92
N SER A 149 0.80 -6.01 4.66
CA SER A 149 1.12 -6.62 5.97
C SER A 149 2.15 -7.77 5.92
N ASN A 150 2.40 -8.31 4.72
CA ASN A 150 3.14 -9.57 4.50
C ASN A 150 4.65 -9.42 4.25
N LEU A 151 5.31 -8.38 4.75
CA LEU A 151 6.77 -8.38 4.79
C LEU A 151 7.26 -9.52 5.70
N PRO A 152 8.06 -10.49 5.21
CA PRO A 152 8.65 -11.50 6.07
C PRO A 152 9.46 -10.80 7.15
N GLN A 153 8.99 -10.91 8.40
CA GLN A 153 9.41 -10.06 9.51
C GLN A 153 10.89 -10.26 9.92
N GLN A 154 11.59 -11.21 9.30
CA GLN A 154 12.97 -11.60 9.58
C GLN A 154 13.98 -11.12 8.51
N LEU A 155 13.56 -10.37 7.49
CA LEU A 155 14.50 -9.93 6.46
C LEU A 155 15.43 -8.81 6.99
N PRO A 156 16.75 -8.89 6.75
CA PRO A 156 17.67 -7.78 6.97
C PRO A 156 17.17 -6.47 6.32
N PRO A 157 17.60 -5.28 6.78
CA PRO A 157 17.22 -4.00 6.17
C PRO A 157 17.49 -3.92 4.65
N SER A 158 18.56 -4.58 4.19
CA SER A 158 18.89 -4.72 2.77
C SER A 158 17.89 -5.62 2.03
N SER A 159 17.55 -6.77 2.62
CA SER A 159 16.64 -7.76 2.03
C SER A 159 15.17 -7.33 2.08
N SER A 160 14.76 -6.57 3.10
CA SER A 160 13.43 -5.96 3.19
C SER A 160 13.23 -4.92 2.09
N THR A 161 14.24 -4.10 1.81
CA THR A 161 14.21 -3.14 0.70
C THR A 161 14.07 -3.84 -0.65
N ALA A 162 14.85 -4.91 -0.90
CA ALA A 162 14.75 -5.70 -2.12
C ALA A 162 13.36 -6.34 -2.28
N HIS A 163 12.80 -6.88 -1.19
CA HIS A 163 11.45 -7.44 -1.19
C HIS A 163 10.39 -6.39 -1.54
N LEU A 164 10.50 -5.16 -1.02
CA LEU A 164 9.57 -4.08 -1.37
C LEU A 164 9.62 -3.73 -2.87
N TYR A 165 10.81 -3.68 -3.46
CA TYR A 165 10.94 -3.46 -4.91
C TYR A 165 10.35 -4.61 -5.73
N GLN A 166 10.55 -5.85 -5.29
CA GLN A 166 9.97 -7.03 -5.93
C GLN A 166 8.44 -6.98 -5.90
N GLN A 167 7.82 -6.69 -4.75
CA GLN A 167 6.37 -6.53 -4.64
C GLN A 167 5.85 -5.44 -5.59
N GLY A 168 6.53 -4.29 -5.64
CA GLY A 168 6.19 -3.20 -6.55
C GLY A 168 6.23 -3.63 -8.01
N TYR A 169 7.27 -4.37 -8.41
CA TYR A 169 7.43 -4.91 -9.75
C TYR A 169 6.33 -5.94 -10.10
N GLU A 170 6.04 -6.88 -9.20
CA GLU A 170 5.03 -7.91 -9.39
C GLU A 170 3.61 -7.34 -9.50
N ALA A 171 3.27 -6.38 -8.62
CA ALA A 171 1.99 -5.68 -8.69
C ALA A 171 1.88 -4.88 -10.00
N ALA A 172 2.91 -4.13 -10.38
CA ALA A 172 2.90 -3.36 -11.63
C ALA A 172 2.75 -4.27 -12.86
N ASN A 173 3.48 -5.39 -12.92
CA ASN A 173 3.36 -6.36 -14.00
C ASN A 173 1.97 -7.00 -14.06
N THR A 174 1.37 -7.29 -12.91
CA THR A 174 0.00 -7.80 -12.85
C THR A 174 -0.97 -6.80 -13.47
N ALA A 175 -0.85 -5.51 -13.14
CA ALA A 175 -1.66 -4.46 -13.73
C ALA A 175 -1.49 -4.35 -15.26
N VAL A 176 -0.25 -4.40 -15.76
CA VAL A 176 0.05 -4.34 -17.20
C VAL A 176 -0.50 -5.55 -17.94
N ASN A 177 -0.32 -6.76 -17.41
CA ASN A 177 -0.79 -7.99 -18.03
C ASN A 177 -2.33 -8.04 -18.12
N ASP A 178 -3.02 -7.56 -17.09
CA ASP A 178 -4.47 -7.42 -17.10
C ASP A 178 -4.96 -6.47 -18.20
N LEU A 179 -4.29 -5.32 -18.36
CA LEU A 179 -4.64 -4.34 -19.40
C LEU A 179 -4.41 -4.90 -20.81
N ARG A 180 -3.32 -5.65 -21.00
CA ARG A 180 -3.03 -6.33 -22.29
C ARG A 180 -4.09 -7.37 -22.64
N LYS A 181 -4.51 -8.20 -21.67
CA LYS A 181 -5.56 -9.20 -21.87
C LYS A 181 -6.90 -8.58 -22.25
N LYS A 182 -7.31 -7.49 -21.58
CA LYS A 182 -8.54 -6.76 -21.92
C LYS A 182 -8.51 -6.23 -23.35
N LYS A 183 -7.41 -5.60 -23.76
CA LYS A 183 -7.24 -5.07 -25.12
C LYS A 183 -7.35 -6.17 -26.19
N LYS A 184 -6.76 -7.34 -25.93
CA LYS A 184 -6.86 -8.49 -26.86
C LYS A 184 -8.30 -8.98 -27.01
N ASN A 185 -9.06 -9.06 -25.91
CA ASN A 185 -10.45 -9.51 -25.95
C ASN A 185 -11.37 -8.52 -26.69
N GLU A 186 -11.12 -7.21 -26.52
CA GLU A 186 -11.83 -6.15 -27.24
C GLU A 186 -11.53 -6.14 -28.76
N GLU A 187 -10.34 -6.60 -29.18
CA GLU A 187 -9.97 -6.71 -30.60
C GLU A 187 -10.48 -7.99 -31.28
N THR A 188 -10.97 -8.98 -30.51
CA THR A 188 -11.45 -10.27 -31.03
C THR A 188 -12.98 -10.38 -31.05
N THR A 189 -13.69 -9.33 -30.62
CA THR A 189 -15.16 -9.24 -30.58
C THR A 189 -15.64 -8.23 -31.61
#